data_AF-A0A5C3KPE3-F1
#
_entry.id   AF-A0A5C3KPE3-F1
#
_cell.length_a   1.000
_cell.length_b   1.000
_cell.length_c   1.000
_cell.angle_alpha   90.00
_cell.angle_beta   90.00
_cell.angle_gamma   90.00
#
_symmetry.space_group_name_H-M   'P 1'
#
loop_
_entity.id
_entity.type
_entity.pdbx_description
1 polymer ?
#
loop_
_entity_poly.entity_id
_entity_poly.type
_entity_poly.pdbx_seq_one_letter_code
_entity_poly.pdbx_strand_id
1 'polypeptide(L)'
;MALRALVTVTRHGGAEIRVKLATHCNTLSKLISSDASDEDICEMVVSIIAHAVGAVTEGPENSCAYPKILQKLDISTMLKLVVQAAKQHPKNTALFQHATEFIAFSCLHAAKAYASAPEAVRFLVAGMRCSDWVIRCCCIGGLTQLHRWESEDDQRSLDPKKLISAIQRGIPPRLNDRLIDYGFDRCELYLTIRTTNEFQHAFMQCAQDHDLYALGLKLHKFILQTEFSISTEGHYETINERTGKREKLNVGLPFDKWSDALPICAEVLRKRGHPEDAEAADILDIKFKIMRARVAEAAKQAEEALKRSPDCAYFYYAISLSANHVVSLRTSKKGIKCKNITPFVRWQMTQRAVEHAGELGLTMIQQSPGKGDNKWEEGIAFLISSYEDAKVFLNQAPPDNRHMKNVSYWTEYPS
;
A
#
# COMPACT_ATOMS: atom_id res chain seq x y z
N MET A 1 -18.87 20.86 -36.62
CA MET A 1 -18.33 22.07 -35.94
C MET A 1 -18.62 22.10 -34.43
N ALA A 2 -19.84 21.81 -33.97
CA ALA A 2 -20.17 21.83 -32.54
C ALA A 2 -19.30 20.89 -31.67
N LEU A 3 -19.09 19.63 -32.12
CA LEU A 3 -18.25 18.66 -31.39
C LEU A 3 -16.80 19.15 -31.23
N ARG A 4 -16.20 19.72 -32.29
CA ARG A 4 -14.85 20.32 -32.23
C ARG A 4 -14.77 21.42 -31.18
N ALA A 5 -15.78 22.29 -31.10
CA ALA A 5 -15.82 23.34 -30.08
C ALA A 5 -15.92 22.74 -28.67
N LEU A 6 -16.74 21.69 -28.48
CA LEU A 6 -16.84 20.99 -27.19
C LEU A 6 -15.53 20.30 -26.80
N VAL A 7 -14.81 19.67 -27.73
CA VAL A 7 -13.48 19.10 -27.48
C VAL A 7 -12.49 20.17 -27.01
N THR A 8 -12.45 21.33 -27.68
CA THR A 8 -11.59 22.45 -27.25
C THR A 8 -11.95 22.91 -25.84
N VAL A 9 -13.26 23.01 -25.54
CA VAL A 9 -13.76 23.43 -24.23
C VAL A 9 -13.47 22.40 -23.15
N THR A 10 -13.60 21.10 -23.40
CA THR A 10 -13.25 20.09 -22.40
C THR A 10 -11.75 20.04 -22.16
N ARG A 11 -10.93 20.20 -23.21
CA ARG A 11 -9.47 20.16 -23.11
C ARG A 11 -8.91 21.33 -22.29
N HIS A 12 -9.38 22.55 -22.56
CA HIS A 12 -8.82 23.77 -21.96
C HIS A 12 -9.70 24.39 -20.86
N GLY A 13 -10.94 23.94 -20.72
CA GLY A 13 -11.86 24.42 -19.70
C GLY A 13 -11.54 23.86 -18.31
N GLY A 14 -11.91 24.64 -17.28
CA GLY A 14 -11.80 24.23 -15.89
C GLY A 14 -12.79 23.11 -15.51
N ALA A 15 -12.57 22.51 -14.35
CA ALA A 15 -13.38 21.40 -13.83
C ALA A 15 -14.89 21.71 -13.84
N GLU A 16 -15.30 22.93 -13.49
CA GLU A 16 -16.71 23.34 -13.48
C GLU A 16 -17.40 23.14 -14.85
N ILE A 17 -16.70 23.45 -15.96
CA ILE A 17 -17.25 23.32 -17.30
C ILE A 17 -17.33 21.84 -17.69
N ARG A 18 -16.28 21.06 -17.40
CA ARG A 18 -16.24 19.61 -17.64
C ARG A 18 -17.37 18.89 -16.91
N VAL A 19 -17.63 19.28 -15.67
CA VAL A 19 -18.71 18.74 -14.84
C VAL A 19 -20.09 19.09 -15.40
N LYS A 20 -20.29 20.33 -15.90
CA LYS A 20 -21.54 20.69 -16.60
C LYS A 20 -21.73 19.82 -17.85
N LEU A 21 -20.68 19.63 -18.64
CA LEU A 21 -20.71 18.77 -19.84
C LEU A 21 -20.95 17.28 -19.51
N ALA A 22 -20.46 16.81 -18.36
CA ALA A 22 -20.71 15.45 -17.91
C ALA A 22 -22.21 15.13 -17.84
N THR A 23 -23.05 16.10 -17.44
CA THR A 23 -24.51 15.92 -17.39
C THR A 23 -25.16 15.61 -18.74
N HIS A 24 -24.46 15.86 -19.85
CA HIS A 24 -24.90 15.56 -21.21
C HIS A 24 -24.25 14.30 -21.81
N CYS A 25 -23.34 13.63 -21.10
CA CYS A 25 -22.60 12.49 -21.63
C CYS A 25 -23.48 11.30 -22.00
N ASN A 26 -24.61 11.07 -21.30
CA ASN A 26 -25.59 10.04 -21.68
C ASN A 26 -26.22 10.29 -23.06
N THR A 27 -26.34 11.56 -23.47
CA THR A 27 -26.87 11.93 -24.78
C THR A 27 -25.76 11.85 -25.82
N LEU A 28 -24.57 12.35 -25.49
CA LEU A 28 -23.41 12.31 -26.38
C LEU A 28 -23.01 10.88 -26.74
N SER A 29 -23.04 9.95 -25.79
CA SER A 29 -22.68 8.55 -26.04
C SER A 29 -23.55 7.89 -27.11
N LYS A 30 -24.82 8.31 -27.27
CA LYS A 30 -25.70 7.78 -28.33
C LYS A 30 -25.18 8.08 -29.73
N LEU A 31 -24.45 9.19 -29.92
CA LEU A 31 -23.83 9.52 -31.20
C LEU A 31 -22.78 8.47 -31.62
N ILE A 32 -22.09 7.84 -30.66
CA ILE A 32 -21.15 6.74 -30.96
C ILE A 32 -21.88 5.59 -31.66
N SER A 33 -23.11 5.26 -31.23
CA SER A 33 -23.90 4.20 -31.86
C SER A 33 -24.58 4.65 -33.16
N SER A 34 -25.08 5.89 -33.21
CA SER A 34 -25.81 6.42 -34.37
C SER A 34 -24.89 6.67 -35.56
N ASP A 35 -23.67 7.13 -35.30
CA ASP A 35 -22.69 7.52 -36.31
C ASP A 35 -21.42 6.64 -36.22
N ALA A 36 -21.59 5.36 -35.88
CA ALA A 36 -20.48 4.44 -35.59
C ALA A 36 -19.44 4.33 -36.71
N SER A 37 -19.82 4.56 -37.98
CA SER A 37 -18.91 4.53 -39.13
C SER A 37 -18.04 5.78 -39.25
N ASP A 38 -18.41 6.89 -38.63
CA ASP A 38 -17.66 8.15 -38.69
C ASP A 38 -16.61 8.18 -37.57
N GLU A 39 -15.36 7.97 -37.96
CA GLU A 39 -14.20 7.92 -37.07
C GLU A 39 -13.99 9.25 -36.32
N ASP A 40 -14.17 10.39 -37.00
CA ASP A 40 -13.97 11.72 -36.42
C ASP A 40 -15.04 12.03 -35.37
N ILE A 41 -16.30 11.69 -35.65
CA ILE A 41 -17.39 11.85 -34.68
C ILE A 41 -17.13 10.98 -33.44
N CYS A 42 -16.75 9.71 -33.65
CA CYS A 42 -16.43 8.81 -32.55
C CYS A 42 -15.28 9.35 -31.68
N GLU A 43 -14.17 9.77 -32.31
CA GLU A 43 -13.01 10.33 -31.61
C GLU A 43 -13.40 11.54 -30.75
N MET A 44 -14.09 12.52 -31.33
CA MET A 44 -14.47 13.74 -30.62
C MET A 44 -15.41 13.46 -29.45
N VAL A 45 -16.39 12.58 -29.64
CA VAL A 45 -17.34 12.22 -28.58
C VAL A 45 -16.64 11.49 -27.45
N VAL A 46 -15.77 10.53 -27.75
CA VAL A 46 -14.99 9.81 -26.74
C VAL A 46 -14.05 10.76 -25.99
N SER A 47 -13.39 11.70 -26.66
CA SER A 47 -12.58 12.75 -26.03
C SER A 47 -13.38 13.60 -25.05
N ILE A 48 -14.59 14.05 -25.44
CA ILE A 48 -15.48 14.81 -24.56
C ILE A 48 -15.87 13.99 -23.33
N ILE A 49 -16.26 12.72 -23.52
CA ILE A 49 -16.65 11.82 -22.43
C ILE A 49 -15.47 11.58 -21.49
N ALA A 50 -14.27 11.29 -22.01
CA ALA A 50 -13.07 11.04 -21.22
C ALA A 50 -12.75 12.21 -20.29
N HIS A 51 -12.70 13.43 -20.82
CA HIS A 51 -12.40 14.63 -20.03
C HIS A 51 -13.54 15.01 -19.06
N ALA A 52 -14.79 14.91 -19.51
CA ALA A 52 -15.95 15.32 -18.70
C ALA A 52 -16.22 14.35 -17.55
N VAL A 53 -16.23 13.04 -17.83
CA VAL A 53 -16.43 12.02 -16.81
C VAL A 53 -15.21 11.92 -15.90
N GLY A 54 -13.99 12.07 -16.42
CA GLY A 54 -12.78 12.13 -15.60
C GLY A 54 -12.86 13.19 -14.49
N ALA A 55 -13.37 14.39 -14.80
CA ALA A 55 -13.57 15.44 -13.80
C ALA A 55 -14.67 15.11 -12.76
N VAL A 56 -15.58 14.18 -13.07
CA VAL A 56 -16.61 13.70 -12.13
C VAL A 56 -16.07 12.58 -11.25
N THR A 57 -15.24 11.71 -11.81
CA THR A 57 -14.67 10.54 -11.14
C THR A 57 -13.35 10.80 -10.44
N GLU A 58 -12.68 11.94 -10.65
CA GLU A 58 -11.49 12.31 -9.88
C GLU A 58 -11.79 12.40 -8.38
N GLY A 59 -10.79 12.15 -7.53
CA GLY A 59 -10.94 12.31 -6.07
C GLY A 59 -10.22 11.23 -5.26
N PRO A 60 -10.14 11.41 -3.93
CA PRO A 60 -9.54 10.43 -3.03
C PRO A 60 -10.32 9.11 -3.04
N GLU A 61 -9.70 8.06 -2.50
CA GLU A 61 -10.26 6.71 -2.45
C GLU A 61 -11.67 6.68 -1.84
N ASN A 62 -11.93 7.46 -0.80
CA ASN A 62 -13.21 7.46 -0.09
C ASN A 62 -14.36 8.23 -0.78
N SER A 63 -14.10 9.07 -1.78
CA SER A 63 -15.14 9.81 -2.48
C SER A 63 -14.63 10.41 -3.79
N CYS A 64 -15.40 10.27 -4.86
CA CYS A 64 -15.20 11.08 -6.05
C CYS A 64 -15.60 12.55 -5.81
N ALA A 65 -15.21 13.43 -6.73
CA ALA A 65 -15.44 14.86 -6.65
C ALA A 65 -16.93 15.21 -6.78
N TYR A 66 -17.69 14.48 -7.61
CA TYR A 66 -19.09 14.79 -7.90
C TYR A 66 -20.01 13.54 -7.86
N PRO A 67 -20.23 12.93 -6.68
CA PRO A 67 -20.95 11.66 -6.55
C PRO A 67 -22.41 11.71 -7.04
N LYS A 68 -23.09 12.86 -6.85
CA LYS A 68 -24.48 13.04 -7.31
C LYS A 68 -24.60 13.07 -8.83
N ILE A 69 -23.56 13.51 -9.53
CA ILE A 69 -23.55 13.52 -11.00
C ILE A 69 -23.20 12.12 -11.50
N LEU A 70 -22.19 11.48 -10.91
CA LEU A 70 -21.80 10.11 -11.25
C LEU A 70 -22.99 9.14 -11.17
N GLN A 71 -23.84 9.25 -10.14
CA GLN A 71 -25.05 8.42 -9.99
C GLN A 71 -26.06 8.57 -11.14
N LYS A 72 -26.04 9.67 -11.89
CA LYS A 72 -26.93 9.93 -13.03
C LYS A 72 -26.34 9.48 -14.37
N LEU A 73 -25.05 9.16 -14.40
CA LEU A 73 -24.36 8.74 -15.63
C LEU A 73 -24.58 7.24 -15.86
N ASP A 74 -24.91 6.88 -17.10
CA ASP A 74 -24.94 5.48 -17.52
C ASP A 74 -23.54 5.03 -17.96
N ILE A 75 -22.65 4.89 -16.96
CA ILE A 75 -21.26 4.50 -17.19
C ILE A 75 -21.17 3.13 -17.86
N SER A 76 -22.07 2.20 -17.52
CA SER A 76 -22.11 0.87 -18.13
C SER A 76 -22.25 0.97 -19.64
N THR A 77 -23.27 1.71 -20.13
CA THR A 77 -23.47 1.89 -21.58
C THR A 77 -22.31 2.63 -22.23
N MET A 78 -21.77 3.68 -21.58
CA MET A 78 -20.61 4.40 -22.12
C MET A 78 -19.40 3.50 -22.29
N LEU A 79 -19.07 2.66 -21.30
CA LEU A 79 -17.95 1.72 -21.37
C LEU A 79 -18.08 0.80 -22.59
N LYS A 80 -19.26 0.24 -22.85
CA LYS A 80 -19.50 -0.63 -24.01
C LYS A 80 -19.30 0.09 -25.33
N LEU A 81 -19.88 1.29 -25.45
CA LEU A 81 -19.83 2.08 -26.67
C LEU A 81 -18.41 2.58 -26.97
N VAL A 82 -17.68 3.02 -25.94
CA VAL A 82 -16.28 3.47 -26.10
C VAL A 82 -15.39 2.31 -26.53
N VAL A 83 -15.54 1.12 -25.92
CA VAL A 83 -14.79 -0.09 -26.34
C VAL A 83 -15.16 -0.49 -27.77
N GLN A 84 -16.44 -0.40 -28.15
CA GLN A 84 -16.89 -0.68 -29.51
C GLN A 84 -16.26 0.29 -30.53
N ALA A 85 -16.28 1.58 -30.25
CA ALA A 85 -15.67 2.60 -31.11
C ALA A 85 -14.17 2.36 -31.32
N ALA A 86 -13.44 2.10 -30.23
CA ALA A 86 -12.00 1.82 -30.31
C ALA A 86 -11.68 0.55 -31.11
N LYS A 87 -12.54 -0.47 -31.05
CA LYS A 87 -12.41 -1.69 -31.88
C LYS A 87 -12.73 -1.45 -33.34
N GLN A 88 -13.70 -0.59 -33.64
CA GLN A 88 -14.15 -0.30 -34.99
C GLN A 88 -13.13 0.55 -35.77
N HIS A 89 -12.43 1.44 -35.06
CA HIS A 89 -11.45 2.36 -35.64
C HIS A 89 -10.04 2.15 -35.05
N PRO A 90 -9.43 0.96 -35.24
CA PRO A 90 -8.19 0.58 -34.55
C PRO A 90 -6.95 1.38 -35.00
N LYS A 91 -7.06 2.13 -36.11
CA LYS A 91 -5.98 3.00 -36.61
C LYS A 91 -6.02 4.40 -35.99
N ASN A 92 -7.11 4.76 -35.32
CA ASN A 92 -7.24 6.07 -34.69
C ASN A 92 -6.54 6.08 -33.33
N THR A 93 -5.33 6.62 -33.29
CA THR A 93 -4.53 6.69 -32.05
C THR A 93 -5.15 7.61 -31.00
N ALA A 94 -5.78 8.71 -31.42
CA ALA A 94 -6.39 9.69 -30.51
C ALA A 94 -7.63 9.11 -29.81
N LEU A 95 -8.51 8.44 -30.58
CA LEU A 95 -9.65 7.71 -30.05
C LEU A 95 -9.19 6.62 -29.07
N PHE A 96 -8.16 5.85 -29.43
CA PHE A 96 -7.66 4.78 -28.56
C PHE A 96 -7.06 5.33 -27.26
N GLN A 97 -6.34 6.45 -27.33
CA GLN A 97 -5.82 7.15 -26.15
C GLN A 97 -6.96 7.62 -25.24
N HIS A 98 -7.93 8.37 -25.77
CA HIS A 98 -9.05 8.89 -24.98
C HIS A 98 -9.96 7.78 -24.46
N ALA A 99 -10.14 6.70 -25.21
CA ALA A 99 -10.83 5.50 -24.72
C ALA A 99 -10.10 4.89 -23.52
N THR A 100 -8.76 4.78 -23.60
CA THR A 100 -7.95 4.29 -22.49
C THR A 100 -8.04 5.18 -21.26
N GLU A 101 -7.96 6.51 -21.44
CA GLU A 101 -8.10 7.50 -20.36
C GLU A 101 -9.48 7.37 -19.68
N PHE A 102 -10.57 7.35 -20.44
CA PHE A 102 -11.92 7.20 -19.89
C PHE A 102 -12.10 5.91 -19.10
N ILE A 103 -11.69 4.78 -19.69
CA ILE A 103 -11.85 3.47 -19.05
C ILE A 103 -10.96 3.44 -17.79
N ALA A 104 -9.66 3.69 -17.90
CA ALA A 104 -8.76 3.61 -16.76
C ALA A 104 -9.16 4.53 -15.59
N PHE A 105 -9.53 5.79 -15.86
CA PHE A 105 -9.79 6.77 -14.80
C PHE A 105 -11.19 6.68 -14.18
N SER A 106 -12.09 5.86 -14.76
CA SER A 106 -13.40 5.58 -14.17
C SER A 106 -13.38 4.36 -13.25
N CYS A 107 -12.32 3.54 -13.26
CA CYS A 107 -12.25 2.26 -12.55
C CYS A 107 -12.51 2.38 -11.03
N LEU A 108 -11.89 3.34 -10.34
CA LEU A 108 -11.97 3.45 -8.88
C LEU A 108 -13.40 3.72 -8.39
N HIS A 109 -14.05 4.71 -8.98
CA HIS A 109 -15.32 5.26 -8.48
C HIS A 109 -16.55 4.72 -9.23
N ALA A 110 -16.35 4.11 -10.40
CA ALA A 110 -17.41 3.45 -11.17
C ALA A 110 -17.24 1.92 -11.26
N ALA A 111 -16.51 1.30 -10.31
CA ALA A 111 -16.22 -0.14 -10.30
C ALA A 111 -17.45 -1.03 -10.55
N LYS A 112 -18.61 -0.69 -9.97
CA LYS A 112 -19.86 -1.45 -10.17
C LYS A 112 -20.33 -1.52 -11.63
N ALA A 113 -20.05 -0.49 -12.44
CA ALA A 113 -20.42 -0.47 -13.85
C ALA A 113 -19.64 -1.52 -14.68
N TYR A 114 -18.42 -1.85 -14.26
CA TYR A 114 -17.56 -2.83 -14.96
C TYR A 114 -18.11 -4.25 -14.90
N ALA A 115 -18.88 -4.59 -13.86
CA ALA A 115 -19.58 -5.88 -13.79
C ALA A 115 -20.57 -6.06 -14.96
N SER A 116 -21.13 -4.96 -15.47
CA SER A 116 -22.05 -4.95 -16.60
C SER A 116 -21.39 -4.75 -17.96
N ALA A 117 -20.07 -4.44 -17.99
CA ALA A 117 -19.28 -4.15 -19.19
C ALA A 117 -17.90 -4.87 -19.14
N PRO A 118 -17.86 -6.22 -19.08
CA PRO A 118 -16.62 -6.99 -18.97
C PRO A 118 -15.63 -6.75 -20.13
N GLU A 119 -16.11 -6.29 -21.28
CA GLU A 119 -15.29 -5.90 -22.42
C GLU A 119 -14.35 -4.73 -22.12
N ALA A 120 -14.70 -3.83 -21.19
CA ALA A 120 -13.84 -2.75 -20.75
C ALA A 120 -12.67 -3.26 -19.91
N VAL A 121 -12.91 -4.26 -19.04
CA VAL A 121 -11.82 -4.95 -18.31
C VAL A 121 -10.90 -5.66 -19.30
N ARG A 122 -11.47 -6.38 -20.29
CA ARG A 122 -10.67 -7.03 -21.35
C ARG A 122 -9.87 -6.02 -22.17
N PHE A 123 -10.41 -4.83 -22.42
CA PHE A 123 -9.70 -3.74 -23.08
C PHE A 123 -8.47 -3.31 -22.28
N LEU A 124 -8.61 -3.07 -20.97
CA LEU A 124 -7.48 -2.73 -20.10
C LEU A 124 -6.43 -3.85 -20.08
N VAL A 125 -6.86 -5.11 -19.94
CA VAL A 125 -5.95 -6.27 -19.96
C VAL A 125 -5.18 -6.36 -21.29
N ALA A 126 -5.85 -6.09 -22.41
CA ALA A 126 -5.20 -6.04 -23.72
C ALA A 126 -4.22 -4.86 -23.83
N GLY A 127 -4.59 -3.69 -23.30
CA GLY A 127 -3.76 -2.49 -23.29
C GLY A 127 -2.46 -2.64 -22.49
N MET A 128 -2.40 -3.57 -21.52
CA MET A 128 -1.14 -3.93 -20.86
C MET A 128 -0.08 -4.50 -21.83
N ARG A 129 -0.49 -5.00 -23.01
CA ARG A 129 0.40 -5.49 -24.07
C ARG A 129 0.74 -4.41 -25.12
N CYS A 130 0.25 -3.18 -24.95
CA CYS A 130 0.57 -2.09 -25.86
C CYS A 130 2.07 -1.78 -25.83
N SER A 131 2.66 -1.44 -26.97
CA SER A 131 4.04 -0.95 -27.05
C SER A 131 4.18 0.46 -26.48
N ASP A 132 3.08 1.21 -26.39
CA ASP A 132 3.02 2.50 -25.72
C ASP A 132 2.97 2.32 -24.20
N TRP A 133 3.98 2.86 -23.52
CA TRP A 133 4.11 2.76 -22.07
C TRP A 133 3.08 3.58 -21.30
N VAL A 134 2.64 4.73 -21.83
CA VAL A 134 1.64 5.57 -21.18
C VAL A 134 0.32 4.81 -21.13
N ILE A 135 -0.07 4.22 -22.26
CA ILE A 135 -1.26 3.37 -22.35
C ILE A 135 -1.13 2.18 -21.40
N ARG A 136 0.02 1.49 -21.40
CA ARG A 136 0.27 0.36 -20.50
C ARG A 136 0.10 0.75 -19.02
N CYS A 137 0.72 1.86 -18.60
CA CYS A 137 0.64 2.35 -17.23
C CYS A 137 -0.77 2.83 -16.85
N CYS A 138 -1.51 3.46 -17.78
CA CYS A 138 -2.92 3.79 -17.58
C CYS A 138 -3.76 2.52 -17.40
N CYS A 139 -3.54 1.49 -18.23
CA CYS A 139 -4.27 0.24 -18.13
C CYS A 139 -4.00 -0.52 -16.82
N ILE A 140 -2.72 -0.63 -16.42
CA ILE A 140 -2.35 -1.23 -15.12
C ILE A 140 -2.98 -0.44 -13.98
N GLY A 141 -2.86 0.90 -14.00
CA GLY A 141 -3.45 1.75 -12.98
C GLY A 141 -4.97 1.59 -12.87
N GLY A 142 -5.68 1.53 -14.01
CA GLY A 142 -7.11 1.28 -14.04
C GLY A 142 -7.48 -0.08 -13.43
N LEU A 143 -6.75 -1.15 -13.77
CA LEU A 143 -6.98 -2.48 -13.18
C LEU A 143 -6.73 -2.51 -11.67
N THR A 144 -5.64 -1.89 -11.21
CA THR A 144 -5.35 -1.76 -9.77
C THR A 144 -6.46 -0.99 -9.05
N GLN A 145 -6.94 0.11 -9.64
CA GLN A 145 -8.03 0.91 -9.08
C GLN A 145 -9.37 0.16 -9.07
N LEU A 146 -9.65 -0.64 -10.10
CA LEU A 146 -10.90 -1.41 -10.21
C LEU A 146 -11.07 -2.39 -9.06
N HIS A 147 -9.99 -3.07 -8.68
CA HIS A 147 -10.00 -4.08 -7.62
C HIS A 147 -9.68 -3.51 -6.24
N ARG A 148 -9.45 -2.20 -6.12
CA ARG A 148 -8.99 -1.57 -4.88
C ARG A 148 -9.94 -1.83 -3.70
N TRP A 149 -11.25 -1.73 -3.91
CA TRP A 149 -12.27 -1.96 -2.86
C TRP A 149 -12.43 -3.42 -2.44
N GLU A 150 -12.12 -4.34 -3.35
CA GLU A 150 -12.19 -5.79 -3.11
C GLU A 150 -10.85 -6.33 -2.62
N SER A 151 -9.79 -5.51 -2.66
CA SER A 151 -8.47 -5.89 -2.21
C SER A 151 -8.50 -6.06 -0.70
N GLU A 152 -8.22 -7.28 -0.25
CA GLU A 152 -7.92 -7.52 1.15
C GLU A 152 -6.59 -6.86 1.49
N ASP A 153 -6.53 -6.11 2.59
CA ASP A 153 -5.25 -5.71 3.18
C ASP A 153 -4.46 -7.00 3.47
N ASP A 154 -3.27 -7.17 2.87
CA ASP A 154 -2.43 -8.31 3.21
C ASP A 154 -2.11 -8.28 4.72
N GLN A 155 -2.66 -9.27 5.43
CA GLN A 155 -2.66 -9.49 6.89
C GLN A 155 -2.02 -8.40 7.77
N ARG A 156 -2.87 -7.57 8.40
CA ARG A 156 -2.46 -6.69 9.50
C ARG A 156 -2.39 -7.38 10.87
N SER A 157 -3.03 -8.54 11.04
CA SER A 157 -3.00 -9.28 12.32
C SER A 157 -2.60 -10.74 12.14
N LEU A 158 -1.52 -11.11 12.84
CA LEU A 158 -1.10 -12.49 13.00
C LEU A 158 -1.69 -13.02 14.31
N ASP A 159 -2.59 -13.99 14.23
CA ASP A 159 -3.09 -14.70 15.42
C ASP A 159 -2.02 -15.73 15.85
N PRO A 160 -1.36 -15.56 17.01
CA PRO A 160 -0.31 -16.47 17.46
C PRO A 160 -0.80 -17.91 17.62
N LYS A 161 -2.08 -18.13 17.98
CA LYS A 161 -2.63 -19.49 18.12
C LYS A 161 -2.77 -20.17 16.78
N LYS A 162 -3.23 -19.44 15.75
CA LYS A 162 -3.29 -19.97 14.38
C LYS A 162 -1.90 -20.25 13.83
N LEU A 163 -0.94 -19.38 14.12
CA LEU A 163 0.46 -19.58 13.75
C LEU A 163 1.02 -20.87 14.36
N ILE A 164 0.90 -21.02 15.69
CA ILE A 164 1.37 -22.21 16.41
C ILE A 164 0.70 -23.48 15.85
N SER A 165 -0.62 -23.44 15.65
CA SER A 165 -1.37 -24.58 15.08
C SER A 165 -0.92 -24.90 13.64
N ALA A 166 -0.66 -23.89 12.81
CA ALA A 166 -0.15 -24.09 11.45
C ALA A 166 1.20 -24.81 11.43
N ILE A 167 2.08 -24.47 12.37
CA ILE A 167 3.41 -25.07 12.49
C ILE A 167 3.35 -26.48 13.04
N GLN A 168 2.50 -26.72 14.04
CA GLN A 168 2.26 -28.05 14.60
C GLN A 168 1.74 -29.04 13.55
N ARG A 169 0.99 -28.56 12.54
CA ARG A 169 0.55 -29.38 11.40
C ARG A 169 1.69 -29.75 10.44
N GLY A 170 2.85 -29.11 10.56
CA GLY A 170 3.99 -29.28 9.67
C GLY A 170 3.93 -28.38 8.43
N ILE A 171 5.10 -27.94 8.00
CA ILE A 171 5.27 -27.19 6.75
C ILE A 171 5.38 -28.20 5.60
N PRO A 172 4.69 -27.99 4.46
CA PRO A 172 4.81 -28.86 3.30
C PRO A 172 6.29 -29.10 2.91
N PRO A 173 6.73 -30.34 2.61
CA PRO A 173 8.15 -30.67 2.45
C PRO A 173 8.92 -29.74 1.50
N ARG A 174 8.34 -29.44 0.33
CA ARG A 174 8.96 -28.55 -0.67
C ARG A 174 9.21 -27.12 -0.15
N LEU A 175 8.37 -26.63 0.75
CA LEU A 175 8.55 -25.32 1.37
C LEU A 175 9.54 -25.42 2.53
N ASN A 176 9.48 -26.52 3.29
CA ASN A 176 10.41 -26.77 4.38
C ASN A 176 11.87 -26.85 3.89
N ASP A 177 12.13 -27.51 2.77
CA ASP A 177 13.48 -27.58 2.16
C ASP A 177 14.02 -26.18 1.85
N ARG A 178 13.17 -25.29 1.31
CA ARG A 178 13.54 -23.90 1.03
C ARG A 178 13.83 -23.08 2.28
N LEU A 179 13.10 -23.34 3.37
CA LEU A 179 13.36 -22.69 4.66
C LEU A 179 14.67 -23.19 5.30
N ILE A 180 14.96 -24.48 5.16
CA ILE A 180 16.23 -25.09 5.60
C ILE A 180 17.40 -24.46 4.84
N ASP A 181 17.31 -24.43 3.51
CA ASP A 181 18.37 -23.88 2.65
C ASP A 181 18.68 -22.41 2.97
N TYR A 182 17.66 -21.63 3.32
CA TYR A 182 17.81 -20.23 3.71
C TYR A 182 18.35 -20.04 5.15
N GLY A 183 18.04 -20.98 6.04
CA GLY A 183 18.35 -20.95 7.47
C GLY A 183 17.13 -20.61 8.32
N PHE A 184 16.71 -21.56 9.17
CA PHE A 184 15.52 -21.43 10.01
C PHE A 184 15.55 -20.22 10.95
N ASP A 185 16.71 -19.91 11.52
CA ASP A 185 16.89 -18.79 12.45
C ASP A 185 16.73 -17.40 11.80
N ARG A 186 16.74 -17.36 10.47
CA ARG A 186 16.57 -16.14 9.66
C ARG A 186 15.16 -16.02 9.08
N CYS A 187 14.34 -17.05 9.17
CA CYS A 187 12.97 -17.08 8.64
C CYS A 187 12.00 -16.27 9.53
N GLU A 188 11.08 -15.51 8.92
CA GLU A 188 10.17 -14.61 9.67
C GLU A 188 9.25 -15.39 10.62
N LEU A 189 8.79 -16.56 10.20
CA LEU A 189 7.96 -17.48 10.97
C LEU A 189 8.64 -17.87 12.29
N TYR A 190 9.88 -18.34 12.21
CA TYR A 190 10.64 -18.83 13.36
C TYR A 190 11.07 -17.70 14.28
N LEU A 191 11.50 -16.57 13.70
CA LEU A 191 11.77 -15.34 14.46
C LEU A 191 10.55 -14.93 15.26
N THR A 192 9.36 -14.93 14.64
CA THR A 192 8.13 -14.50 15.29
C THR A 192 7.72 -15.42 16.45
N ILE A 193 7.83 -16.73 16.31
CA ILE A 193 7.53 -17.68 17.40
C ILE A 193 8.53 -17.53 18.54
N ARG A 194 9.83 -17.47 18.22
CA ARG A 194 10.88 -17.34 19.23
C ARG A 194 10.68 -16.05 20.01
N THR A 195 10.50 -14.93 19.32
CA THR A 195 10.21 -13.64 19.96
C THR A 195 8.90 -13.69 20.76
N THR A 196 7.87 -14.40 20.29
CA THR A 196 6.61 -14.57 21.06
C THR A 196 6.85 -15.33 22.37
N ASN A 197 7.62 -16.41 22.35
CA ASN A 197 7.95 -17.17 23.57
C ASN A 197 8.81 -16.33 24.54
N GLU A 198 9.85 -15.66 24.03
CA GLU A 198 10.70 -14.77 24.81
C GLU A 198 9.91 -13.59 25.41
N PHE A 199 8.94 -13.06 24.65
CA PHE A 199 8.02 -12.05 25.09
C PHE A 199 7.15 -12.55 26.26
N GLN A 200 6.55 -13.75 26.16
CA GLN A 200 5.76 -14.32 27.26
C GLN A 200 6.60 -14.49 28.52
N HIS A 201 7.83 -14.99 28.38
CA HIS A 201 8.76 -15.11 29.51
C HIS A 201 9.14 -13.75 30.11
N ALA A 202 9.35 -12.71 29.29
CA ALA A 202 9.69 -11.38 29.77
C ALA A 202 8.55 -10.75 30.60
N PHE A 203 7.30 -10.89 30.14
CA PHE A 203 6.15 -10.41 30.90
C PHE A 203 5.94 -11.22 32.18
N MET A 204 6.02 -12.56 32.12
CA MET A 204 5.89 -13.40 33.32
C MET A 204 6.96 -13.06 34.37
N GLN A 205 8.21 -12.85 33.93
CA GLN A 205 9.30 -12.42 34.81
C GLN A 205 8.98 -11.06 35.45
N CYS A 206 8.53 -10.08 34.66
CA CYS A 206 8.15 -8.76 35.17
C CYS A 206 6.97 -8.82 36.15
N ALA A 207 6.01 -9.73 35.97
CA ALA A 207 4.94 -9.95 36.94
C ALA A 207 5.45 -10.48 38.30
N GLN A 208 6.61 -11.15 38.31
CA GLN A 208 7.23 -11.66 39.54
C GLN A 208 8.13 -10.62 40.20
N ASP A 209 9.05 -10.01 39.45
CA ASP A 209 10.08 -9.12 40.00
C ASP A 209 9.73 -7.62 39.93
N HIS A 210 8.68 -7.26 39.18
CA HIS A 210 8.25 -5.88 38.93
C HIS A 210 9.33 -5.00 38.26
N ASP A 211 10.33 -5.61 37.59
CA ASP A 211 11.41 -4.89 36.92
C ASP A 211 11.00 -4.39 35.53
N LEU A 212 10.39 -3.20 35.51
CA LEU A 212 9.99 -2.51 34.28
C LEU A 212 11.18 -2.06 33.43
N TYR A 213 12.37 -1.89 34.02
CA TYR A 213 13.56 -1.49 33.28
C TYR A 213 14.06 -2.67 32.45
N ALA A 214 14.22 -3.84 33.06
CA ALA A 214 14.59 -5.07 32.37
C ALA A 214 13.55 -5.47 31.31
N LEU A 215 12.27 -5.26 31.59
CA LEU A 215 11.21 -5.44 30.60
C LEU A 215 11.42 -4.50 29.41
N GLY A 216 11.60 -3.19 29.63
CA GLY A 216 11.86 -2.20 28.57
C GLY A 216 13.04 -2.57 27.67
N LEU A 217 14.15 -3.03 28.27
CA LEU A 217 15.34 -3.50 27.56
C LEU A 217 15.09 -4.76 26.70
N LYS A 218 14.12 -5.61 27.07
CA LYS A 218 13.73 -6.75 26.23
C LYS A 218 12.78 -6.33 25.12
N LEU A 219 11.79 -5.50 25.43
CA LEU A 219 10.76 -5.08 24.47
C LEU A 219 11.34 -4.32 23.27
N HIS A 220 12.32 -3.42 23.47
CA HIS A 220 12.92 -2.73 22.32
C HIS A 220 13.65 -3.70 21.38
N LYS A 221 14.33 -4.73 21.92
CA LYS A 221 14.99 -5.76 21.10
C LYS A 221 13.97 -6.56 20.30
N PHE A 222 12.86 -6.95 20.92
CA PHE A 222 11.79 -7.67 20.22
C PHE A 222 11.19 -6.84 19.08
N ILE A 223 10.97 -5.54 19.28
CA ILE A 223 10.49 -4.61 18.24
C ILE A 223 11.41 -4.58 17.02
N LEU A 224 12.72 -4.70 17.24
CA LEU A 224 13.70 -4.70 16.15
C LEU A 224 13.84 -6.06 15.45
N GLN A 225 13.20 -7.13 15.95
CA GLN A 225 13.30 -8.48 15.41
C GLN A 225 12.09 -8.92 14.58
N THR A 226 10.88 -8.45 14.92
CA THR A 226 9.64 -8.82 14.22
C THR A 226 8.57 -7.74 14.39
N GLU A 227 7.63 -7.67 13.45
CA GLU A 227 6.53 -6.71 13.49
C GLU A 227 5.56 -7.02 14.63
N PHE A 228 5.31 -8.31 14.87
CA PHE A 228 4.32 -8.79 15.82
C PHE A 228 4.92 -9.03 17.20
N SER A 229 5.93 -8.25 17.56
CA SER A 229 6.68 -8.40 18.80
C SER A 229 5.87 -8.12 20.06
N ILE A 230 4.80 -7.33 19.95
CA ILE A 230 3.92 -6.95 21.07
C ILE A 230 2.47 -7.24 20.68
N SER A 231 1.76 -8.01 21.50
CA SER A 231 0.32 -8.22 21.31
C SER A 231 -0.47 -6.99 21.77
N THR A 232 -1.31 -6.44 20.88
CA THR A 232 -2.08 -5.22 21.15
C THR A 232 -3.11 -5.38 22.27
N GLU A 233 -3.75 -6.55 22.37
CA GLU A 233 -4.87 -6.82 23.28
C GLU A 233 -4.55 -7.85 24.37
N GLY A 234 -3.31 -8.32 24.43
CA GLY A 234 -2.88 -9.27 25.46
C GLY A 234 -2.95 -8.68 26.87
N HIS A 235 -3.36 -9.49 27.83
CA HIS A 235 -3.43 -9.19 29.25
C HIS A 235 -3.22 -10.48 30.05
N TYR A 236 -2.97 -10.36 31.35
CA TYR A 236 -2.90 -11.54 32.22
C TYR A 236 -4.30 -12.12 32.42
N GLU A 237 -4.44 -13.42 32.20
CA GLU A 237 -5.69 -14.15 32.36
C GLU A 237 -5.52 -15.23 33.43
N THR A 238 -6.55 -15.46 34.23
CA THR A 238 -6.68 -16.63 35.13
C THR A 238 -8.00 -17.34 34.87
N ILE A 239 -8.12 -18.61 35.29
CA ILE A 239 -9.39 -19.34 35.24
C ILE A 239 -10.09 -19.14 36.58
N ASN A 240 -11.30 -18.60 36.55
CA ASN A 240 -12.14 -18.55 37.73
C ASN A 240 -12.59 -19.97 38.08
N GLU A 241 -12.10 -20.49 39.20
CA GLU A 241 -12.35 -21.89 39.63
C GLU A 241 -13.83 -22.21 39.81
N ARG A 242 -14.66 -21.21 40.14
CA ARG A 242 -16.10 -21.40 40.36
C ARG A 242 -16.92 -21.40 39.06
N THR A 243 -16.51 -20.62 38.08
CA THR A 243 -17.29 -20.44 36.83
C THR A 243 -16.66 -21.13 35.61
N GLY A 244 -15.40 -21.57 35.73
CA GLY A 244 -14.59 -22.11 34.64
C GLY A 244 -14.24 -21.09 33.55
N LYS A 245 -14.61 -19.81 33.71
CA LYS A 245 -14.39 -18.76 32.72
C LYS A 245 -13.02 -18.12 32.90
N ARG A 246 -12.45 -17.65 31.80
CA ARG A 246 -11.24 -16.83 31.82
C ARG A 246 -11.58 -15.42 32.27
N GLU A 247 -10.86 -14.92 33.25
CA GLU A 247 -11.02 -13.58 33.80
C GLU A 247 -9.68 -12.86 33.83
N LYS A 248 -9.73 -11.52 33.79
CA LYS A 248 -8.53 -10.67 33.84
C LYS A 248 -7.89 -10.79 35.22
N LEU A 249 -6.60 -11.07 35.26
CA LEU A 249 -5.80 -11.13 36.47
C LEU A 249 -5.06 -9.79 36.65
N ASN A 250 -5.29 -9.11 37.77
CA ASN A 250 -4.47 -7.98 38.17
C ASN A 250 -3.26 -8.50 38.95
N VAL A 251 -2.07 -8.33 38.39
CA VAL A 251 -0.79 -8.78 38.97
C VAL A 251 -0.03 -7.66 39.69
N GLY A 252 -0.65 -6.50 39.93
CA GLY A 252 -0.01 -5.37 40.62
C GLY A 252 0.88 -4.49 39.72
N LEU A 253 0.88 -4.72 38.41
CA LEU A 253 1.62 -3.91 37.44
C LEU A 253 0.85 -2.62 37.06
N PRO A 254 1.54 -1.54 36.66
CA PRO A 254 0.91 -0.25 36.33
C PRO A 254 0.21 -0.23 34.96
N PHE A 255 -0.08 -1.40 34.38
CA PHE A 255 -0.78 -1.55 33.11
C PHE A 255 -1.64 -2.81 33.09
N ASP A 256 -2.78 -2.75 32.41
CA ASP A 256 -3.65 -3.91 32.21
C ASP A 256 -3.35 -4.64 30.89
N LYS A 257 -3.04 -3.88 29.83
CA LYS A 257 -2.71 -4.43 28.51
C LYS A 257 -1.21 -4.42 28.31
N TRP A 258 -0.68 -5.44 27.64
CA TRP A 258 0.75 -5.53 27.35
C TRP A 258 1.27 -4.38 26.48
N SER A 259 0.44 -3.86 25.56
CA SER A 259 0.79 -2.69 24.75
C SER A 259 0.97 -1.40 25.56
N ASP A 260 0.27 -1.26 26.69
CA ASP A 260 0.36 -0.09 27.56
C ASP A 260 1.65 -0.11 28.43
N ALA A 261 2.35 -1.25 28.48
CA ALA A 261 3.67 -1.33 29.12
C ALA A 261 4.73 -0.51 28.38
N LEU A 262 4.60 -0.29 27.06
CA LEU A 262 5.60 0.39 26.23
C LEU A 262 5.92 1.81 26.72
N PRO A 263 4.95 2.75 26.84
CA PRO A 263 5.25 4.10 27.31
C PRO A 263 5.75 4.13 28.76
N ILE A 264 5.30 3.20 29.61
CA ILE A 264 5.73 3.12 31.02
C ILE A 264 7.21 2.69 31.08
N CYS A 265 7.58 1.66 30.32
CA CYS A 265 8.97 1.20 30.22
C CYS A 265 9.87 2.30 29.63
N ALA A 266 9.38 3.04 28.62
CA ALA A 266 10.09 4.17 28.03
C ALA A 266 10.38 5.27 29.06
N GLU A 267 9.42 5.59 29.94
CA GLU A 267 9.61 6.54 31.03
C GLU A 267 10.67 6.06 32.03
N VAL A 268 10.63 4.78 32.41
CA VAL A 268 11.61 4.17 33.33
C VAL A 268 13.02 4.22 32.74
N LEU A 269 13.19 3.88 31.46
CA LEU A 269 14.45 3.98 30.73
C LEU A 269 15.00 5.41 30.74
N ARG A 270 14.17 6.41 30.45
CA ARG A 270 14.57 7.83 30.46
C ARG A 270 14.98 8.31 31.85
N LYS A 271 14.28 7.89 32.91
CA LYS A 271 14.61 8.28 34.30
C LYS A 271 15.97 7.77 34.76
N ARG A 272 16.43 6.62 34.25
CA ARG A 272 17.75 6.07 34.58
C ARG A 272 18.88 6.85 33.93
N GLY A 273 18.62 7.44 32.76
CA GLY A 273 19.49 8.45 32.15
C GLY A 273 20.73 7.92 31.44
N HIS A 274 20.84 6.60 31.16
CA HIS A 274 21.94 6.10 30.33
C HIS A 274 21.74 6.54 28.86
N PRO A 275 22.81 6.93 28.15
CA PRO A 275 22.70 7.36 26.74
C PRO A 275 22.06 6.30 25.83
N GLU A 276 22.35 5.01 26.08
CA GLU A 276 21.81 3.88 25.32
C GLU A 276 20.31 3.65 25.57
N ASP A 277 19.81 4.04 26.75
CA ASP A 277 18.40 3.91 27.12
C ASP A 277 17.51 4.92 26.36
N ALA A 278 18.07 6.05 25.93
CA ALA A 278 17.31 7.10 25.25
C ALA A 278 16.77 6.61 23.89
N GLU A 279 17.59 5.90 23.11
CA GLU A 279 17.18 5.33 21.83
C GLU A 279 16.13 4.22 22.03
N ALA A 280 16.35 3.33 23.01
CA ALA A 280 15.40 2.28 23.36
C ALA A 280 14.03 2.85 23.78
N ALA A 281 14.03 3.91 24.60
CA ALA A 281 12.80 4.58 25.01
C ALA A 281 12.03 5.18 23.84
N ASP A 282 12.71 5.80 22.87
CA ASP A 282 12.06 6.34 21.67
C ASP A 282 11.47 5.23 20.78
N ILE A 283 12.17 4.10 20.62
CA ILE A 283 11.65 2.94 19.87
C ILE A 283 10.34 2.43 20.49
N LEU A 284 10.27 2.32 21.82
CA LEU A 284 9.07 1.87 22.53
C LEU A 284 7.88 2.81 22.31
N ASP A 285 8.10 4.13 22.45
CA ASP A 285 7.05 5.13 22.25
C ASP A 285 6.58 5.20 20.80
N ILE A 286 7.51 5.10 19.85
CA ILE A 286 7.20 5.09 18.42
C ILE A 286 6.37 3.85 18.09
N LYS A 287 6.76 2.66 18.57
CA LYS A 287 5.97 1.44 18.36
C LYS A 287 4.57 1.57 18.96
N PHE A 288 4.46 2.11 20.18
CA PHE A 288 3.15 2.35 20.80
C PHE A 288 2.26 3.26 19.93
N LYS A 289 2.80 4.36 19.41
CA LYS A 289 2.07 5.27 18.51
C LYS A 289 1.65 4.57 17.21
N ILE A 290 2.52 3.78 16.59
CA ILE A 290 2.20 2.97 15.41
C ILE A 290 1.05 1.99 15.72
N MET A 291 1.12 1.28 16.84
CA MET A 291 0.06 0.34 17.27
C MET A 291 -1.28 1.03 17.54
N ARG A 292 -1.28 2.32 17.91
CA ARG A 292 -2.48 3.14 18.10
C ARG A 292 -2.92 3.89 16.84
N ALA A 293 -2.39 3.52 15.67
CA ALA A 293 -2.63 4.17 14.37
C ALA A 293 -2.30 5.69 14.34
N ARG A 294 -1.42 6.15 15.24
CA ARG A 294 -0.92 7.54 15.30
C ARG A 294 0.38 7.70 14.52
N VAL A 295 0.36 7.26 13.26
CA VAL A 295 1.57 7.15 12.42
C VAL A 295 2.25 8.50 12.21
N ALA A 296 1.48 9.58 12.02
CA ALA A 296 2.03 10.93 11.88
C ALA A 296 2.80 11.40 13.14
N GLU A 297 2.28 11.11 14.34
CA GLU A 297 2.98 11.42 15.59
C GLU A 297 4.25 10.58 15.75
N ALA A 298 4.20 9.29 15.37
CA ALA A 298 5.35 8.39 15.38
C ALA A 298 6.46 8.89 14.44
N ALA A 299 6.10 9.29 13.21
CA ALA A 299 7.03 9.84 12.23
C ALA A 299 7.70 11.12 12.75
N LYS A 300 6.93 12.06 13.32
CA LYS A 300 7.47 13.30 13.89
C LYS A 300 8.46 13.01 15.04
N GLN A 301 8.12 12.10 15.95
CA GLN A 301 9.04 11.71 17.02
C GLN A 301 10.30 11.04 16.47
N ALA A 302 10.18 10.20 15.45
CA ALA A 302 11.33 9.57 14.80
C ALA A 302 12.25 10.60 14.13
N GLU A 303 11.70 11.63 13.47
CA GLU A 303 12.50 12.74 12.91
C GLU A 303 13.28 13.50 13.98
N GLU A 304 12.66 13.75 15.14
CA GLU A 304 13.33 14.39 16.28
C GLU A 304 14.42 13.49 16.86
N ALA A 305 14.15 12.19 17.02
CA ALA A 305 15.10 11.22 17.54
C ALA A 305 16.31 11.03 16.60
N LEU A 306 16.13 11.09 15.28
CA LEU A 306 17.20 11.03 14.28
C LEU A 306 18.22 12.18 14.40
N LYS A 307 17.85 13.31 14.99
CA LYS A 307 18.81 14.39 15.27
C LYS A 307 19.87 13.97 16.29
N ARG A 308 19.52 13.04 17.19
CA ARG A 308 20.42 12.48 18.21
C ARG A 308 21.08 11.18 17.74
N SER A 309 20.30 10.28 17.13
CA SER A 309 20.76 8.98 16.64
C SER A 309 20.54 8.84 15.13
N PRO A 310 21.40 9.45 14.28
CA PRO A 310 21.20 9.47 12.84
C PRO A 310 21.35 8.11 12.15
N ASP A 311 21.89 7.11 12.84
CA ASP A 311 22.14 5.74 12.36
C ASP A 311 21.12 4.71 12.88
N CYS A 312 20.06 5.16 13.58
CA CYS A 312 19.00 4.26 14.04
C CYS A 312 18.01 3.95 12.91
N ALA A 313 18.13 2.75 12.32
CA ALA A 313 17.32 2.31 11.19
C ALA A 313 15.80 2.30 11.47
N TYR A 314 15.40 2.01 12.71
CA TYR A 314 13.97 1.93 13.08
C TYR A 314 13.25 3.28 13.00
N PHE A 315 13.96 4.39 13.23
CA PHE A 315 13.37 5.72 13.06
C PHE A 315 13.08 6.03 11.60
N TYR A 316 13.97 5.63 10.68
CA TYR A 316 13.70 5.72 9.24
C TYR A 316 12.49 4.87 8.84
N TYR A 317 12.36 3.67 9.41
CA TYR A 317 11.18 2.82 9.19
C TYR A 317 9.89 3.51 9.64
N ALA A 318 9.87 4.08 10.85
CA ALA A 318 8.67 4.77 11.35
C ALA A 318 8.24 5.95 10.46
N ILE A 319 9.19 6.73 9.95
CA ILE A 319 8.90 7.82 9.01
C ILE A 319 8.38 7.30 7.67
N SER A 320 8.91 6.17 7.20
CA SER A 320 8.48 5.55 5.94
C SER A 320 7.03 5.03 5.95
N LEU A 321 6.41 4.91 7.13
CA LEU A 321 5.00 4.59 7.26
C LEU A 321 4.08 5.80 6.98
N SER A 322 4.64 7.00 6.82
CA SER A 322 3.87 8.19 6.50
C SER A 322 3.21 8.10 5.11
N ALA A 323 2.12 8.85 4.92
CA ALA A 323 1.37 8.87 3.67
C ALA A 323 2.10 9.58 2.49
N ASN A 324 3.26 10.20 2.74
CA ASN A 324 3.98 10.91 1.69
C ASN A 324 4.99 9.98 1.01
N HIS A 325 4.65 9.45 -0.17
CA HIS A 325 5.50 8.50 -0.90
C HIS A 325 6.91 9.03 -1.20
N VAL A 326 7.08 10.32 -1.48
CA VAL A 326 8.40 10.93 -1.77
C VAL A 326 9.29 10.90 -0.53
N VAL A 327 8.75 11.38 0.60
CA VAL A 327 9.46 11.35 1.87
C VAL A 327 9.72 9.90 2.26
N SER A 328 8.71 9.03 2.22
CA SER A 328 8.82 7.63 2.61
C SER A 328 9.86 6.87 1.79
N LEU A 329 9.90 7.04 0.46
CA LEU A 329 10.93 6.42 -0.39
C LEU A 329 12.34 6.86 0.00
N ARG A 330 12.57 8.18 0.10
CA ARG A 330 13.89 8.73 0.48
C ARG A 330 14.33 8.20 1.84
N THR A 331 13.40 8.13 2.77
CA THR A 331 13.65 7.73 4.15
C THR A 331 13.94 6.24 4.26
N SER A 332 13.20 5.39 3.55
CA SER A 332 13.49 3.95 3.41
C SER A 332 14.88 3.70 2.82
N LYS A 333 15.20 4.33 1.68
CA LYS A 333 16.50 4.17 1.02
C LYS A 333 17.66 4.63 1.90
N LYS A 334 17.47 5.67 2.71
CA LYS A 334 18.46 6.14 3.68
C LYS A 334 18.61 5.17 4.86
N GLY A 335 17.50 4.68 5.40
CA GLY A 335 17.48 3.74 6.51
C GLY A 335 18.18 2.42 6.19
N ILE A 336 18.01 1.88 4.98
CA ILE A 336 18.67 0.62 4.52
C ILE A 336 20.20 0.71 4.60
N LYS A 337 20.76 1.92 4.52
CA LYS A 337 22.21 2.20 4.58
C LYS A 337 22.75 2.39 6.00
N CYS A 338 21.91 2.32 7.04
CA CYS A 338 22.38 2.42 8.42
C CYS A 338 23.29 1.23 8.77
N LYS A 339 24.32 1.45 9.60
CA LYS A 339 25.33 0.43 9.89
C LYS A 339 24.76 -0.72 10.73
N ASN A 340 23.97 -0.39 11.75
CA ASN A 340 23.44 -1.34 12.73
C ASN A 340 21.97 -1.69 12.46
N ILE A 341 21.64 -2.01 11.22
CA ILE A 341 20.28 -2.38 10.83
C ILE A 341 20.04 -3.88 11.04
N THR A 342 18.95 -4.23 11.72
CA THR A 342 18.53 -5.63 11.86
C THR A 342 17.98 -6.17 10.54
N PRO A 343 18.07 -7.48 10.28
CA PRO A 343 17.48 -8.10 9.08
C PRO A 343 16.00 -7.75 8.91
N PHE A 344 15.23 -7.77 10.00
CA PHE A 344 13.82 -7.40 9.99
C PHE A 344 13.60 -5.97 9.48
N VAL A 345 14.25 -4.97 10.09
CA VAL A 345 14.07 -3.57 9.70
C VAL A 345 14.57 -3.31 8.27
N ARG A 346 15.65 -4.01 7.85
CA ARG A 346 16.15 -3.95 6.47
C ARG A 346 15.07 -4.35 5.47
N TRP A 347 14.49 -5.53 5.63
CA TRP A 347 13.51 -6.03 4.67
C TRP A 347 12.21 -5.24 4.72
N GLN A 348 11.79 -4.73 5.89
CA GLN A 348 10.64 -3.84 5.96
C GLN A 348 10.86 -2.54 5.19
N MET A 349 12.03 -1.90 5.30
CA MET A 349 12.29 -0.70 4.51
C MET A 349 12.47 -1.00 3.02
N THR A 350 13.07 -2.15 2.66
CA THR A 350 13.21 -2.54 1.25
C THR A 350 11.86 -2.73 0.58
N GLN A 351 10.91 -3.46 1.19
CA GLN A 351 9.58 -3.61 0.59
C GLN A 351 8.86 -2.25 0.45
N ARG A 352 9.00 -1.37 1.46
CA ARG A 352 8.41 -0.02 1.35
C ARG A 352 9.06 0.82 0.26
N ALA A 353 10.38 0.67 0.04
CA ALA A 353 11.07 1.35 -1.05
C ALA A 353 10.55 0.88 -2.42
N VAL A 354 10.31 -0.44 -2.58
CA VAL A 354 9.70 -1.02 -3.78
C VAL A 354 8.32 -0.40 -4.03
N GLU A 355 7.43 -0.44 -3.03
CA GLU A 355 6.06 0.08 -3.13
C GLU A 355 6.05 1.58 -3.48
N HIS A 356 6.76 2.40 -2.71
CA HIS A 356 6.75 3.85 -2.91
C HIS A 356 7.39 4.27 -4.23
N ALA A 357 8.49 3.63 -4.65
CA ALA A 357 9.08 3.90 -5.96
C ALA A 357 8.14 3.48 -7.10
N GLY A 358 7.49 2.32 -6.97
CA GLY A 358 6.51 1.83 -7.93
C GLY A 358 5.33 2.79 -8.12
N GLU A 359 4.72 3.20 -7.02
CA GLU A 359 3.58 4.14 -7.02
C GLU A 359 3.94 5.53 -7.55
N LEU A 360 5.13 6.07 -7.17
CA LEU A 360 5.61 7.34 -7.70
C LEU A 360 5.85 7.25 -9.20
N GLY A 361 6.49 6.17 -9.67
CA GLY A 361 6.74 5.94 -11.09
C GLY A 361 5.46 5.87 -11.91
N LEU A 362 4.47 5.10 -11.45
CA LEU A 362 3.16 5.02 -12.09
C LEU A 362 2.45 6.38 -12.12
N THR A 363 2.43 7.09 -10.99
CA THR A 363 1.78 8.40 -10.87
C THR A 363 2.41 9.42 -11.81
N MET A 364 3.74 9.48 -11.88
CA MET A 364 4.46 10.42 -12.74
C MET A 364 4.21 10.16 -14.23
N ILE A 365 4.22 8.90 -14.66
CA ILE A 365 3.94 8.54 -16.06
C ILE A 365 2.49 8.85 -16.43
N GLN A 366 1.53 8.58 -15.53
CA GLN A 366 0.13 8.91 -15.76
C GLN A 366 -0.12 10.42 -15.84
N GLN A 367 0.65 11.23 -15.10
CA GLN A 367 0.55 12.69 -15.10
C GLN A 367 1.37 13.36 -16.21
N SER A 368 2.29 12.65 -16.86
CA SER A 368 3.08 13.16 -17.98
C SER A 368 2.98 12.24 -19.20
N PRO A 369 1.97 12.46 -20.08
CA PRO A 369 1.73 11.61 -21.24
C PRO A 369 2.74 11.81 -22.39
N GLY A 370 3.61 12.82 -22.31
CA GLY A 370 4.59 13.13 -23.36
C GLY A 370 5.93 12.42 -23.16
N LYS A 371 6.26 11.46 -24.03
CA LYS A 371 7.61 10.88 -24.09
C LYS A 371 8.65 11.98 -24.31
N GLY A 372 9.64 12.07 -23.43
CA GLY A 372 10.71 13.09 -23.47
C GLY A 372 10.48 14.31 -22.57
N ASP A 373 9.38 14.37 -21.81
CA ASP A 373 9.27 15.28 -20.67
C ASP A 373 10.16 14.77 -19.52
N ASN A 374 10.78 15.68 -18.76
CA ASN A 374 11.64 15.33 -17.62
C ASN A 374 10.90 14.45 -16.61
N LYS A 375 9.59 14.68 -16.43
CA LYS A 375 8.73 13.87 -15.55
C LYS A 375 8.55 12.44 -16.02
N TRP A 376 8.58 12.23 -17.34
CA TRP A 376 8.50 10.88 -17.92
C TRP A 376 9.77 10.10 -17.60
N GLU A 377 10.95 10.69 -17.80
CA GLU A 377 12.23 10.06 -17.47
C GLU A 377 12.35 9.78 -15.97
N GLU A 378 11.89 10.72 -15.13
CA GLU A 378 11.83 10.54 -13.68
C GLU A 378 10.91 9.38 -13.27
N GLY A 379 9.72 9.29 -13.87
CA GLY A 379 8.79 8.19 -13.62
C GLY A 379 9.38 6.82 -13.98
N ILE A 380 10.09 6.72 -15.11
CA ILE A 380 10.78 5.50 -15.53
C ILE A 380 11.91 5.15 -14.56
N ALA A 381 12.70 6.13 -14.10
CA ALA A 381 13.75 5.91 -13.13
C ALA A 381 13.21 5.35 -11.80
N PHE A 382 12.05 5.82 -11.35
CA PHE A 382 11.38 5.27 -10.16
C PHE A 382 10.92 3.82 -10.37
N LEU A 383 10.32 3.49 -11.52
CA LEU A 383 9.93 2.10 -11.83
C LEU A 383 11.13 1.16 -11.88
N ILE A 384 12.24 1.59 -12.49
CA ILE A 384 13.49 0.80 -12.51
C ILE A 384 14.01 0.59 -11.09
N SER A 385 14.04 1.65 -10.26
CA SER A 385 14.45 1.52 -8.85
C SER A 385 13.56 0.55 -8.08
N SER A 386 12.25 0.55 -8.32
CA SER A 386 11.31 -0.39 -7.70
C SER A 386 11.63 -1.83 -8.10
N TYR A 387 11.81 -2.07 -9.41
CA TYR A 387 12.18 -3.38 -9.96
C TYR A 387 13.51 -3.92 -9.40
N GLU A 388 14.55 -3.09 -9.34
CA GLU A 388 15.85 -3.48 -8.82
C GLU A 388 15.79 -3.85 -7.33
N ASP A 389 15.13 -3.03 -6.51
CA ASP A 389 14.92 -3.33 -5.08
C ASP A 389 14.09 -4.60 -4.90
N ALA A 390 13.08 -4.81 -5.74
CA ALA A 390 12.22 -5.98 -5.67
C ALA A 390 13.01 -7.26 -5.98
N LYS A 391 13.91 -7.24 -6.97
CA LYS A 391 14.83 -8.37 -7.22
C LYS A 391 15.74 -8.64 -6.03
N VAL A 392 16.28 -7.61 -5.40
CA VAL A 392 17.11 -7.78 -4.20
C VAL A 392 16.30 -8.43 -3.08
N PHE A 393 15.07 -7.94 -2.86
CA PHE A 393 14.17 -8.49 -1.85
C PHE A 393 13.82 -9.95 -2.12
N LEU A 394 13.34 -10.30 -3.32
CA LEU A 394 12.94 -11.68 -3.65
C LEU A 394 14.09 -12.68 -3.54
N ASN A 395 15.33 -12.24 -3.80
CA ASN A 395 16.51 -13.11 -3.74
C ASN A 395 17.12 -13.24 -2.34
N GLN A 396 16.94 -12.25 -1.46
CA GLN A 396 17.69 -12.17 -0.20
C GLN A 396 16.83 -12.10 1.05
N ALA A 397 15.57 -11.68 0.95
CA ALA A 397 14.65 -11.67 2.08
C ALA A 397 14.26 -13.11 2.47
N PRO A 398 13.76 -13.33 3.70
CA PRO A 398 13.24 -14.62 4.10
C PRO A 398 12.18 -15.13 3.12
N PRO A 399 12.24 -16.39 2.66
CA PRO A 399 11.29 -16.92 1.69
C PRO A 399 9.85 -16.99 2.21
N ASP A 400 9.68 -16.96 3.54
CA ASP A 400 8.41 -16.88 4.25
C ASP A 400 8.03 -15.44 4.65
N ASN A 401 8.73 -14.42 4.13
CA ASN A 401 8.41 -13.04 4.45
C ASN A 401 6.98 -12.71 3.98
N ARG A 402 6.18 -12.11 4.85
CA ARG A 402 4.76 -11.83 4.55
C ARG A 402 4.56 -10.88 3.36
N HIS A 403 5.55 -10.06 3.02
CA HIS A 403 5.50 -9.12 1.90
C HIS A 403 6.00 -9.72 0.59
N MET A 404 6.39 -11.00 0.56
CA MET A 404 6.93 -11.65 -0.65
C MET A 404 5.98 -11.57 -1.84
N LYS A 405 4.69 -11.83 -1.60
CA LYS A 405 3.62 -11.70 -2.61
C LYS A 405 3.58 -10.28 -3.18
N ASN A 406 3.55 -9.26 -2.32
CA ASN A 406 3.38 -7.87 -2.74
C ASN A 406 4.57 -7.37 -3.54
N VAL A 407 5.77 -7.73 -3.10
CA VAL A 407 7.00 -7.38 -3.81
C VAL A 407 7.12 -8.11 -5.15
N SER A 408 6.63 -9.35 -5.25
CA SER A 408 6.70 -10.13 -6.50
C SER A 408 5.97 -9.48 -7.67
N TYR A 409 4.87 -8.75 -7.40
CA TYR A 409 4.12 -8.01 -8.41
C TYR A 409 4.95 -6.95 -9.15
N TRP A 410 6.05 -6.48 -8.55
CA TRP A 410 6.95 -5.49 -9.15
C TRP A 410 8.05 -6.11 -10.01
N THR A 411 8.14 -7.45 -10.07
CA THR A 411 9.17 -8.18 -10.83
C THR A 411 8.61 -9.00 -11.98
N GLU A 412 7.30 -9.24 -12.02
CA GLU A 412 6.62 -9.98 -13.09
C GLU A 412 6.48 -9.11 -14.36
N TYR A 413 7.61 -8.81 -14.99
CA TYR A 413 7.65 -8.67 -16.43
C TYR A 413 8.11 -10.01 -17.01
N PRO A 414 7.26 -10.75 -17.75
CA PRO A 414 7.75 -11.79 -18.61
C PRO A 414 8.52 -11.13 -19.75
N SER A 415 9.84 -11.38 -19.78
CA SER A 415 10.69 -11.14 -20.94
C SER A 415 10.18 -11.90 -22.16
#